data_AF-A0A383A9Y2-F1
#
_entry.id   AF-A0A383A9Y2-F1
#
_cell.length_a   1.000
_cell.length_b   1.000
_cell.length_c   1.000
_cell.angle_alpha   90.00
_cell.angle_beta   90.00
_cell.angle_gamma   90.00
#
_symmetry.space_group_name_H-M   'P 1'
#
loop_
_entity.id
_entity.type
_entity.pdbx_description
1 polymer ?
#
loop_
_entity_poly.entity_id
_entity_poly.type
_entity_poly.pdbx_seq_one_letter_code
_entity_poly.pdbx_strand_id
1 'polypeptide(L)'
;MQNQANLKCIIPKCGKEYPISSTKIKCECGNLLDVNYKHSLSPNLKEIFYERRNPQGSIFNESGVWRFRELINFCGIDVEDLEQCSKNLVSLDGAEGRQSKPYHMSKVANFIGIENERLMLQPEGYNPSGSFKDNGMSTAVTHAKMVGA
;
A
#
# COMPACT_ATOMS: atom_id res chain seq x y z
N MET A 1 -17.35 -0.43 13.62
CA MET A 1 -16.42 -0.63 12.48
C MET A 1 -17.25 -1.10 11.30
N GLN A 2 -17.46 -0.26 10.28
CA GLN A 2 -18.05 -0.74 9.03
C GLN A 2 -16.97 -1.56 8.33
N ASN A 3 -17.22 -2.86 8.11
CA ASN A 3 -16.29 -3.75 7.42
C ASN A 3 -16.12 -3.30 5.96
N GLN A 4 -15.13 -2.44 5.71
CA GLN A 4 -14.83 -1.90 4.37
C GLN A 4 -13.93 -2.80 3.52
N ALA A 5 -13.43 -3.91 4.08
CA ALA A 5 -12.62 -4.90 3.37
C ALA A 5 -12.98 -6.34 3.80
N ASN A 6 -12.77 -7.29 2.89
CA ASN A 6 -12.82 -8.72 3.16
C ASN A 6 -11.77 -9.45 2.31
N LEU A 7 -11.51 -10.71 2.62
CA LEU A 7 -10.75 -11.59 1.74
C LEU A 7 -11.72 -12.30 0.80
N LYS A 8 -11.37 -12.44 -0.47
CA LYS A 8 -12.20 -13.11 -1.48
C LYS A 8 -11.37 -14.04 -2.34
N CYS A 9 -11.90 -15.22 -2.64
CA CYS A 9 -11.25 -16.15 -3.55
C CYS A 9 -11.09 -15.53 -4.95
N ILE A 10 -9.89 -15.64 -5.51
CA ILE A 10 -9.57 -15.11 -6.86
C ILE A 10 -10.32 -15.82 -7.99
N ILE A 11 -10.89 -17.01 -7.73
CA ILE A 11 -11.64 -17.76 -8.72
C ILE A 11 -13.11 -17.30 -8.70
N PRO A 12 -13.64 -16.65 -9.76
CA PRO A 12 -14.98 -16.07 -9.74
C PRO A 12 -16.10 -17.10 -9.49
N LYS A 13 -15.95 -18.33 -10.00
CA LYS A 13 -16.89 -19.43 -9.76
C LYS A 13 -16.95 -19.85 -8.28
N CYS A 14 -15.85 -19.70 -7.55
CA CYS A 14 -15.81 -19.98 -6.12
C CYS A 14 -16.29 -18.75 -5.34
N GLY A 15 -15.66 -17.59 -5.54
CA GLY A 15 -16.09 -16.30 -5.00
C GLY A 15 -16.20 -16.22 -3.48
N LYS A 16 -15.76 -17.24 -2.74
CA LYS A 16 -15.96 -17.35 -1.29
C LYS A 16 -15.28 -16.19 -0.57
N GLU A 17 -16.01 -15.58 0.35
CA GLU A 17 -15.55 -14.46 1.16
C GLU A 17 -15.17 -14.92 2.57
N TYR A 18 -14.17 -14.26 3.14
CA TYR A 18 -13.72 -14.46 4.51
C TYR A 18 -13.55 -13.11 5.21
N PRO A 19 -13.70 -13.03 6.54
CA PRO A 19 -13.41 -11.81 7.29
C PRO A 19 -11.98 -11.32 7.02
N ILE A 20 -11.77 -10.02 6.99
CA ILE A 20 -10.43 -9.43 6.80
C ILE A 20 -9.45 -9.84 7.91
N SER A 21 -9.96 -10.12 9.11
CA SER A 21 -9.19 -10.64 10.24
C SER A 21 -8.81 -12.12 10.12
N SER A 22 -9.20 -12.80 9.03
CA SER A 22 -8.81 -14.18 8.82
C SER A 22 -7.31 -14.27 8.52
N THR A 23 -6.63 -15.22 9.17
CA THR A 23 -5.23 -15.57 8.90
C THR A 23 -5.08 -16.60 7.78
N LYS A 24 -6.18 -16.96 7.11
CA LYS A 24 -6.15 -17.89 5.97
C LYS A 24 -5.46 -17.24 4.78
N ILE A 25 -4.51 -17.97 4.19
CA ILE A 25 -3.80 -17.56 2.96
C ILE A 25 -4.44 -18.20 1.72
N LYS A 26 -5.18 -19.30 1.91
CA LYS A 26 -5.86 -20.06 0.85
C LYS A 26 -7.35 -20.21 1.14
N CYS A 27 -8.12 -20.16 0.06
CA CYS A 27 -9.52 -20.57 0.04
C CYS A 27 -9.64 -22.07 0.26
N GLU A 28 -10.81 -22.52 0.70
CA GLU A 28 -11.15 -23.95 0.81
C GLU A 28 -11.06 -24.71 -0.52
N CYS A 29 -11.22 -24.02 -1.65
CA CYS A 29 -11.02 -24.61 -2.97
C CYS A 29 -9.52 -24.71 -3.38
N GLY A 30 -8.59 -24.42 -2.46
CA GLY A 30 -7.14 -24.51 -2.67
C GLY A 30 -6.49 -23.30 -3.35
N ASN A 31 -7.29 -22.36 -3.87
CA ASN A 31 -6.80 -21.16 -4.57
C ASN A 31 -6.49 -20.01 -3.60
N LEU A 32 -5.79 -18.99 -4.11
CA LEU A 32 -5.42 -17.81 -3.33
C LEU A 32 -6.64 -16.94 -2.97
N LEU A 33 -6.44 -16.13 -1.94
CA LEU A 33 -7.35 -15.07 -1.53
C LEU A 33 -6.76 -13.72 -1.93
N ASP A 34 -7.62 -12.80 -2.32
CA ASP A 34 -7.31 -11.40 -2.58
C ASP A 34 -8.07 -10.51 -1.61
N VAL A 35 -7.59 -9.29 -1.38
CA VAL A 35 -8.25 -8.29 -0.54
C VAL A 35 -9.24 -7.52 -1.38
N ASN A 36 -10.53 -7.62 -1.05
CA ASN A 36 -11.59 -6.90 -1.73
C ASN A 36 -12.11 -5.76 -0.85
N TYR A 37 -12.00 -4.54 -1.36
CA TYR A 37 -12.48 -3.31 -0.72
C TYR A 37 -13.88 -2.98 -1.21
N LYS A 38 -14.83 -2.76 -0.29
CA LYS A 38 -16.26 -2.56 -0.62
C LYS A 38 -16.67 -1.09 -0.77
N HIS A 39 -15.75 -0.15 -0.58
CA HIS A 39 -16.06 1.28 -0.64
C HIS A 39 -15.81 1.85 -2.04
N SER A 40 -16.61 2.85 -2.41
CA SER A 40 -16.35 3.65 -3.61
C SER A 40 -15.29 4.69 -3.28
N LEU A 41 -14.25 4.77 -4.09
CA LEU A 41 -13.20 5.78 -3.96
C LEU A 41 -13.70 7.11 -4.54
N SER A 42 -13.46 8.21 -3.81
CA SER A 42 -13.72 9.55 -4.32
C SER A 42 -12.64 9.95 -5.32
N PRO A 43 -12.98 10.58 -6.46
CA PRO A 43 -11.99 11.19 -7.34
C PRO A 43 -11.07 12.20 -6.64
N ASN A 44 -11.59 12.87 -5.59
CA ASN A 44 -10.88 13.89 -4.80
C ASN A 44 -9.68 13.34 -4.01
N LEU A 45 -9.52 12.02 -3.95
CA LEU A 45 -8.37 11.39 -3.31
C LEU A 45 -7.06 11.79 -3.97
N LYS A 46 -7.07 12.10 -5.27
CA LYS A 46 -5.87 12.57 -5.96
C LYS A 46 -5.33 13.84 -5.32
N GLU A 47 -6.19 14.82 -5.10
CA GLU A 47 -5.87 16.09 -4.47
C GLU A 47 -5.32 15.87 -3.05
N ILE A 48 -5.99 15.02 -2.25
CA ILE A 48 -5.52 14.63 -0.91
C ILE A 48 -4.10 14.03 -0.97
N PHE A 49 -3.83 13.13 -1.92
CA PHE A 49 -2.51 12.52 -2.08
C PHE A 49 -1.45 13.53 -2.54
N TYR A 50 -1.84 14.54 -3.33
CA TYR A 50 -0.95 15.64 -3.71
C TYR A 50 -0.60 16.54 -2.52
N GLU A 51 -1.58 16.89 -1.69
CA GLU A 51 -1.37 17.73 -0.50
C GLU A 51 -0.40 17.09 0.48
N ARG A 52 -0.53 15.77 0.70
CA ARG A 52 0.36 14.98 1.58
C ARG A 52 1.79 14.82 1.07
N ARG A 53 2.15 15.36 -0.10
CA ARG A 53 3.56 15.46 -0.53
C ARG A 53 4.36 16.39 0.37
N ASN A 54 3.71 17.39 0.95
CA ASN A 54 4.21 18.04 2.14
C ASN A 54 3.72 17.19 3.32
N PRO A 55 4.60 16.61 4.17
CA PRO A 55 4.16 15.68 5.20
C PRO A 55 3.55 16.32 6.45
N GLN A 56 3.78 17.62 6.67
CA GLN A 56 3.39 18.35 7.89
C GLN A 56 3.77 17.62 9.20
N GLY A 57 4.92 16.93 9.21
CA GLY A 57 5.41 16.20 10.38
C GLY A 57 4.74 14.84 10.65
N SER A 58 3.86 14.37 9.76
CA SER A 58 3.27 13.04 9.86
C SER A 58 4.08 12.01 9.08
N ILE A 59 4.65 11.02 9.79
CA ILE A 59 5.35 9.89 9.17
C ILE A 59 4.45 9.10 8.20
N PHE A 60 3.14 9.12 8.41
CA PHE A 60 2.17 8.45 7.53
C PHE A 60 2.00 9.19 6.21
N ASN A 61 2.27 10.49 6.16
CA ASN A 61 2.30 11.25 4.91
C ASN A 61 3.67 11.12 4.21
N GLU A 62 4.75 10.87 4.97
CA GLU A 62 6.08 10.57 4.42
C GLU A 62 6.13 9.20 3.75
N SER A 63 5.49 8.21 4.36
CA SER A 63 5.37 6.84 3.86
C SER A 63 4.77 6.81 2.46
N GLY A 64 5.48 6.17 1.52
CA GLY A 64 4.98 5.86 0.19
C GLY A 64 3.85 4.83 0.17
N VAL A 65 3.56 4.20 1.31
CA VAL A 65 2.41 3.29 1.50
C VAL A 65 1.25 4.06 2.15
N TRP A 66 1.46 4.58 3.36
CA TRP A 66 0.39 5.17 4.17
C TRP A 66 -0.05 6.57 3.75
N ARG A 67 0.67 7.21 2.81
CA ARG A 67 0.17 8.43 2.16
C ARG A 67 -1.13 8.15 1.38
N PHE A 68 -1.34 6.90 0.98
CA PHE A 68 -2.48 6.40 0.22
C PHE A 68 -3.41 5.50 1.06
N ARG A 69 -3.39 5.64 2.38
CA ARG A 69 -4.09 4.78 3.35
C ARG A 69 -5.58 4.57 3.09
N GLU A 70 -6.26 5.49 2.42
CA GLU A 70 -7.65 5.36 1.97
C GLU A 70 -7.84 4.18 1.02
N LEU A 71 -6.89 3.96 0.11
CA LEU A 71 -6.95 2.88 -0.88
C LEU A 71 -6.80 1.50 -0.24
N ILE A 72 -6.19 1.45 0.95
CA ILE A 72 -5.80 0.22 1.63
C ILE A 72 -6.26 0.20 3.10
N ASN A 73 -7.41 0.82 3.41
CA ASN A 73 -7.94 0.91 4.78
C ASN A 73 -8.63 -0.40 5.22
N PHE A 74 -7.90 -1.51 5.19
CA PHE A 74 -8.41 -2.81 5.63
C PHE A 74 -8.62 -2.87 7.15
N CYS A 75 -7.99 -1.97 7.91
CA CYS A 75 -8.21 -1.80 9.36
C CYS A 75 -9.56 -1.15 9.69
N GLY A 76 -10.20 -0.46 8.74
CA GLY A 76 -11.48 0.21 8.96
C GLY A 76 -11.42 1.32 10.01
N ILE A 77 -10.28 2.02 10.08
CA ILE A 77 -10.04 3.14 11.00
C ILE A 77 -10.42 4.47 10.34
N ASP A 78 -10.55 5.52 11.14
CA ASP A 78 -10.51 6.88 10.61
C ASP A 78 -9.07 7.21 10.21
N VAL A 79 -8.85 7.42 8.91
CA VAL A 79 -7.53 7.66 8.32
C VAL A 79 -7.07 9.10 8.44
N GLU A 80 -7.94 10.05 8.79
CA GLU A 80 -7.52 11.42 9.10
C GLU A 80 -7.15 11.58 10.59
N ASP A 81 -7.59 10.66 11.44
CA ASP A 81 -7.17 10.58 12.83
C ASP A 81 -5.77 9.96 12.94
N LEU A 82 -4.77 10.82 13.17
CA LEU A 82 -3.37 10.42 13.32
C LEU A 82 -3.14 9.55 14.58
N GLU A 83 -3.98 9.68 15.61
CA GLU A 83 -3.88 8.83 16.79
C GLU A 83 -4.32 7.40 16.46
N GLN A 84 -5.40 7.25 15.68
CA GLN A 84 -5.80 5.94 15.15
C GLN A 84 -4.75 5.38 14.19
N CYS A 85 -4.17 6.20 13.32
CA CYS A 85 -3.08 5.77 12.44
C CYS A 85 -1.89 5.24 13.26
N SER A 86 -1.44 5.99 14.27
CA SER A 86 -0.35 5.59 15.17
C SER A 86 -0.64 4.31 15.95
N LYS A 87 -1.87 4.15 16.43
CA LYS A 87 -2.28 2.94 17.16
C LYS A 87 -2.33 1.70 16.30
N ASN A 88 -2.66 1.81 15.01
CA ASN A 88 -2.95 0.64 14.16
C ASN A 88 -1.89 0.36 13.10
N LEU A 89 -1.40 1.38 12.40
CA LEU A 89 -0.51 1.22 11.24
C LEU A 89 0.94 1.00 11.67
N VAL A 90 1.63 0.14 10.95
CA VAL A 90 3.07 -0.15 11.13
C VAL A 90 3.83 0.45 9.96
N SER A 91 4.81 1.30 10.27
CA SER A 91 5.65 2.00 9.28
C SER A 91 7.11 1.90 9.70
N LEU A 92 8.03 1.96 8.72
CA LEU A 92 9.47 2.01 8.94
C LEU A 92 9.90 3.47 9.09
N ASP A 93 9.35 4.15 10.10
CA ASP A 93 9.56 5.59 10.34
C ASP A 93 9.21 6.47 9.13
N GLY A 94 8.18 6.08 8.36
CA GLY A 94 7.76 6.78 7.15
C GLY A 94 8.72 6.64 5.96
N ALA A 95 9.74 5.79 6.06
CA ALA A 95 10.77 5.67 5.03
C ALA A 95 10.40 4.72 3.87
N GLU A 96 9.52 3.73 4.10
CA GLU A 96 9.07 2.81 3.05
C GLU A 96 8.39 3.58 1.91
N GLY A 97 8.75 3.27 0.67
CA GLY A 97 8.25 3.89 -0.55
C GLY A 97 8.64 5.36 -0.75
N ARG A 98 9.19 6.04 0.25
CA ARG A 98 9.48 7.50 0.21
C ARG A 98 10.52 7.87 -0.85
N GLN A 99 11.56 7.06 -0.99
CA GLN A 99 12.71 7.34 -1.86
C GLN A 99 12.59 6.74 -3.27
N SER A 100 11.43 6.16 -3.60
CA SER A 100 11.18 5.45 -4.87
C SER A 100 10.85 6.37 -6.05
N LYS A 101 11.10 7.69 -5.98
CA LYS A 101 10.73 8.61 -7.07
C LYS A 101 11.40 8.19 -8.39
N PRO A 102 10.63 7.97 -9.48
CA PRO A 102 11.22 7.65 -10.77
C PRO A 102 12.16 8.75 -11.29
N TYR A 103 13.23 8.35 -11.98
CA TYR A 103 14.17 9.28 -12.61
C TYR A 103 14.59 8.81 -14.01
N HIS A 104 14.97 9.76 -14.86
CA HIS A 104 15.37 9.51 -16.24
C HIS A 104 16.71 8.78 -16.33
N MET A 105 16.77 7.76 -17.18
CA MET A 105 17.97 6.96 -17.40
C MET A 105 18.72 7.41 -18.66
N SER A 106 19.13 8.68 -18.70
CA SER A 106 19.67 9.32 -19.92
C SER A 106 20.79 8.54 -20.62
N LYS A 107 21.70 7.93 -19.85
CA LYS A 107 22.80 7.11 -20.41
C LYS A 107 22.29 5.83 -21.06
N VAL A 108 21.32 5.15 -20.43
CA VAL A 108 20.73 3.92 -20.97
C VAL A 108 19.85 4.23 -22.17
N ALA A 109 19.06 5.30 -22.10
CA ALA A 109 18.22 5.74 -23.21
C ALA A 109 19.06 6.02 -24.47
N ASN A 110 20.18 6.73 -24.32
CA ASN A 110 21.13 6.96 -25.40
C ASN A 110 21.75 5.64 -25.92
N PHE A 111 22.16 4.75 -25.01
CA PHE A 111 22.77 3.47 -25.36
C PHE A 111 21.83 2.58 -26.21
N ILE A 112 20.53 2.58 -25.94
CA ILE A 112 19.54 1.77 -26.68
C ILE A 112 18.81 2.53 -27.80
N GLY A 113 19.16 3.81 -28.03
CA GLY A 113 18.63 4.61 -29.13
C GLY A 113 17.17 5.07 -28.97
N ILE A 114 16.73 5.38 -27.74
CA ILE A 114 15.39 5.94 -27.49
C ILE A 114 15.46 7.34 -26.85
N GLU A 115 14.38 8.11 -27.01
CA GLU A 115 14.19 9.40 -26.33
C GLU A 115 14.31 9.25 -24.80
N ASN A 116 15.02 10.18 -24.14
CA ASN A 116 15.29 10.13 -22.70
C ASN A 116 14.01 10.15 -21.85
N GLU A 117 13.01 10.86 -22.35
CA GLU A 117 11.69 11.02 -21.74
C GLU A 117 10.89 9.70 -21.71
N ARG A 118 11.28 8.73 -22.55
CA ARG A 118 10.62 7.42 -22.66
C ARG A 118 11.24 6.34 -21.77
N LEU A 119 12.30 6.64 -21.00
CA LEU A 119 12.90 5.69 -20.07
C LEU A 119 13.12 6.28 -18.69
N MET A 120 12.31 5.82 -17.73
CA MET A 120 12.46 6.12 -16.32
C MET A 120 12.75 4.84 -15.54
N LEU A 121 13.57 4.96 -14.49
CA LEU A 121 13.78 3.91 -13.50
C LEU A 121 13.12 4.32 -12.19
N GLN A 122 12.34 3.41 -11.61
CA GLN A 122 11.79 3.53 -10.26
C GLN A 122 12.68 2.73 -9.29
N PRO A 123 13.50 3.39 -8.45
CA PRO A 123 14.49 2.70 -7.61
C PRO A 123 13.86 2.13 -6.33
N GLU A 124 13.07 1.07 -6.45
CA GLU A 124 12.45 0.40 -5.28
C GLU A 124 13.45 -0.28 -4.34
N GLY A 125 14.72 -0.36 -4.72
CA GLY A 125 15.82 -0.81 -3.85
C GLY A 125 16.30 0.24 -2.86
N TYR A 126 15.80 1.49 -2.90
CA TYR A 126 16.16 2.54 -1.94
C TYR A 126 15.29 2.55 -0.68
N ASN A 127 14.39 1.57 -0.56
CA ASN A 127 13.67 1.31 0.68
C ASN A 127 14.61 0.85 1.81
N PRO A 128 14.22 0.99 3.09
CA PRO A 128 15.09 0.70 4.24
C PRO A 128 15.84 -0.64 4.22
N SER A 129 15.19 -1.73 3.77
CA SER A 129 15.81 -3.06 3.68
C SER A 129 16.59 -3.31 2.39
N GLY A 130 16.61 -2.34 1.47
CA GLY A 130 17.17 -2.50 0.14
C GLY A 130 16.21 -3.16 -0.87
N SER A 131 14.90 -3.23 -0.56
CA SER A 131 13.94 -4.00 -1.35
C SER A 131 12.54 -3.37 -1.38
N PHE A 132 11.86 -3.51 -2.52
CA PHE A 132 10.45 -3.13 -2.69
C PHE A 132 9.49 -3.81 -1.69
N LYS A 133 9.93 -4.91 -1.07
CA LYS A 133 9.13 -5.70 -0.13
C LYS A 133 8.75 -4.93 1.12
N ASP A 134 9.49 -3.88 1.48
CA ASP A 134 9.15 -3.02 2.63
C ASP A 134 7.73 -2.45 2.52
N ASN A 135 7.31 -2.07 1.31
CA ASN A 135 5.98 -1.54 1.06
C ASN A 135 4.89 -2.56 1.44
N GLY A 136 5.09 -3.83 1.07
CA GLY A 136 4.17 -4.92 1.39
C GLY A 136 4.31 -5.41 2.84
N MET A 137 5.51 -5.36 3.41
CA MET A 137 5.73 -5.75 4.81
C MET A 137 5.08 -4.75 5.77
N SER A 138 5.07 -3.46 5.44
CA SER A 138 4.35 -2.45 6.22
C SER A 138 2.86 -2.81 6.36
N THR A 139 2.20 -3.21 5.29
CA THR A 139 0.79 -3.64 5.34
C THR A 139 0.62 -5.02 5.99
N ALA A 140 1.50 -5.98 5.70
CA ALA A 140 1.44 -7.31 6.27
C ALA A 140 1.62 -7.32 7.80
N VAL A 141 2.57 -6.55 8.33
CA VAL A 141 2.80 -6.43 9.78
C VAL A 141 1.69 -5.62 10.44
N THR A 142 1.10 -4.63 9.74
CA THR A 142 -0.13 -3.96 10.19
C THR A 142 -1.29 -4.94 10.35
N HIS A 143 -1.47 -5.84 9.38
CA HIS A 143 -2.48 -6.91 9.48
C HIS A 143 -2.18 -7.88 10.63
N ALA A 144 -0.92 -8.30 10.79
CA ALA A 144 -0.50 -9.16 11.90
C ALA A 144 -0.83 -8.54 13.27
N LYS A 145 -0.52 -7.25 13.44
CA LYS A 145 -0.88 -6.47 14.64
C LYS A 145 -2.39 -6.42 14.85
N MET A 146 -3.17 -6.18 13.79
CA MET A 146 -4.63 -6.13 13.84
C MET A 146 -5.26 -7.46 14.32
N VAL A 147 -4.64 -8.61 14.00
CA VAL A 147 -5.14 -9.95 14.38
C VAL A 147 -4.48 -10.52 15.65
N GLY A 148 -3.56 -9.79 16.27
CA GLY A 148 -2.86 -10.21 17.48
C GLY A 148 -1.91 -11.40 17.28
N ALA A 149 -1.29 -11.49 16.10
CA ALA A 149 -0.31 -12.53 15.76
C ALA A 149 1.11 -12.20 16.25
#